data_AF-A0AAF0DL71-F1
#
_entry.id   AF-A0AAF0DL71-F1
#
_cell.length_a   1.000
_cell.length_b   1.000
_cell.length_c   1.000
_cell.angle_alpha   90.00
_cell.angle_beta   90.00
_cell.angle_gamma   90.00
#
_symmetry.space_group_name_H-M   'P 1'
#
loop_
_entity.id
_entity.type
_entity.pdbx_description
1 polymer ?
#
loop_
_entity_poly.entity_id
_entity_poly.type
_entity_poly.pdbx_seq_one_letter_code
_entity_poly.pdbx_strand_id
1 'polypeptide(L)'
;MAEVFSRHDLAGNTFWEFKDAINSGRLRRIVRYNPKTHYADVKVSPQWHQWLRYVRPDPPSVAEQQHELLRQEQIKHLARLADERWASKPSYLDRPQEQQPGPAIESQTPAYHTGPKPTAEQAGVRSAIGSESELEAQGQNKTKKTKTNPWQREAGTPGEKWQPEAWTPSAVKRQ
;
A
#
# COMPACT_ATOMS: atom_id res chain seq x y z
N MET A 1 -7.72 -17.97 44.43
CA MET A 1 -8.05 -16.58 44.05
C MET A 1 -7.66 -16.39 42.60
N ALA A 2 -8.61 -16.19 41.69
CA ALA A 2 -8.27 -15.85 40.31
C ALA A 2 -7.72 -14.42 40.33
N GLU A 3 -6.48 -14.24 39.90
CA GLU A 3 -5.88 -12.93 39.75
C GLU A 3 -6.61 -12.22 38.60
N VAL A 4 -7.28 -11.11 38.93
CA VAL A 4 -8.09 -10.33 38.00
C VAL A 4 -7.47 -8.96 37.88
N PHE A 5 -6.93 -8.65 36.71
CA PHE A 5 -6.38 -7.35 36.41
C PHE A 5 -7.39 -6.52 35.62
N SER A 6 -7.73 -5.33 36.11
CA SER A 6 -8.73 -4.44 35.49
C SER A 6 -8.13 -3.09 35.09
N ARG A 7 -8.44 -2.63 33.89
CA ARG A 7 -8.14 -1.27 33.41
C ARG A 7 -9.31 -0.68 32.65
N HIS A 8 -9.28 0.63 32.48
CA HIS A 8 -10.28 1.40 31.74
C HIS A 8 -9.64 2.15 30.58
N ASP A 9 -10.41 2.40 29.53
CA ASP A 9 -10.05 3.37 28.49
C ASP A 9 -10.67 4.75 28.78
N LEU A 10 -10.37 5.73 27.91
CA LEU A 10 -10.98 7.06 27.96
C LEU A 10 -12.46 7.07 27.54
N ALA A 11 -12.95 6.01 26.89
CA ALA A 11 -14.34 5.87 26.44
C ALA A 11 -15.24 5.24 27.52
N GLY A 12 -14.68 4.79 28.64
CA GLY A 12 -15.40 4.15 29.74
C GLY A 12 -15.59 2.64 29.57
N ASN A 13 -14.94 2.00 28.59
CA ASN A 13 -14.89 0.55 28.50
C ASN A 13 -13.90 0.00 29.54
N THR A 14 -14.23 -1.16 30.12
CA THR A 14 -13.37 -1.85 31.07
C THR A 14 -12.80 -3.13 30.49
N PHE A 15 -11.51 -3.35 30.72
CA PHE A 15 -10.72 -4.44 30.19
C PHE A 15 -10.24 -5.31 31.34
N TRP A 16 -10.38 -6.62 31.16
CA TRP A 16 -10.17 -7.61 32.22
C TRP A 16 -9.26 -8.71 31.72
N GLU A 17 -8.27 -9.09 32.53
CA GLU A 17 -7.45 -10.29 32.33
C GLU A 17 -7.59 -11.23 33.52
N PHE A 18 -7.83 -12.52 33.27
CA PHE A 18 -8.00 -13.54 34.31
C PHE A 18 -7.62 -14.94 33.80
N LYS A 19 -7.33 -15.87 34.72
CA LYS A 19 -7.13 -17.30 34.39
C LYS A 19 -8.48 -17.98 34.23
N ASP A 20 -8.68 -18.68 33.12
CA ASP A 20 -9.90 -19.46 32.92
C ASP A 20 -9.95 -20.64 33.89
N ALA A 21 -11.13 -20.94 34.43
CA ALA A 21 -11.33 -22.09 35.32
C ALA A 21 -11.17 -23.42 34.59
N ILE A 22 -11.52 -23.45 33.29
CA ILE A 22 -11.47 -24.66 32.45
C ILE A 22 -10.10 -24.81 31.78
N ASN A 23 -9.44 -23.70 31.42
CA ASN A 23 -8.13 -23.70 30.79
C ASN A 23 -7.18 -22.76 31.55
N SER A 24 -6.62 -23.26 32.65
CA SER A 24 -5.71 -22.53 33.52
C SER A 24 -4.34 -22.24 32.88
N GLY A 25 -4.01 -22.89 31.76
CA GLY A 25 -2.75 -22.71 31.04
C GLY A 25 -2.67 -21.43 30.21
N ARG A 26 -3.80 -20.72 30.01
CA ARG A 26 -3.85 -19.49 29.21
C ARG A 26 -4.65 -18.40 29.91
N LEU A 27 -4.05 -17.21 30.02
CA LEU A 27 -4.76 -16.01 30.46
C LEU A 27 -5.81 -15.61 29.41
N ARG A 28 -7.01 -15.25 29.85
CA ARG A 28 -8.09 -14.73 29.01
C ARG A 28 -8.25 -13.23 29.25
N ARG A 29 -8.35 -12.49 28.15
CA ARG A 29 -8.55 -11.04 28.10
C ARG A 29 -9.92 -10.76 27.50
N ILE A 30 -10.76 -10.00 28.19
CA ILE A 30 -12.11 -9.63 27.74
C ILE A 30 -12.34 -8.12 27.89
N VAL A 31 -13.24 -7.58 27.07
CA VAL A 31 -13.73 -6.21 27.22
C VAL A 31 -15.18 -6.22 27.69
N ARG A 32 -15.52 -5.31 28.59
CA ARG A 32 -16.88 -5.01 29.02
C ARG A 32 -17.19 -3.58 28.63
N TYR A 33 -18.21 -3.43 27.79
CA TYR A 33 -18.77 -2.15 27.35
C TYR A 33 -20.12 -1.92 28.03
N ASN A 34 -20.71 -0.74 27.83
CA ASN A 34 -22.02 -0.41 28.34
C ASN A 34 -23.09 -1.35 27.71
N PRO A 35 -23.95 -2.01 28.51
CA PRO A 35 -24.97 -2.92 27.97
C PRO A 35 -26.00 -2.22 27.08
N LYS A 36 -26.11 -0.88 27.15
CA LYS A 36 -27.02 -0.10 26.30
C LYS A 36 -26.47 0.14 24.89
N THR A 37 -25.15 0.05 24.68
CA THR A 37 -24.54 0.27 23.37
C THR A 37 -24.52 -1.02 22.56
N HIS A 38 -24.90 -0.94 21.28
CA HIS A 38 -24.85 -2.10 20.38
C HIS A 38 -23.39 -2.49 20.11
N TYR A 39 -23.12 -3.79 20.01
CA TYR A 39 -21.76 -4.32 19.91
C TYR A 39 -20.99 -3.83 18.67
N ALA A 40 -21.68 -3.55 17.57
CA ALA A 40 -21.04 -3.03 16.36
C ALA A 40 -20.55 -1.58 16.52
N ASP A 41 -21.14 -0.82 17.45
CA ASP A 41 -20.83 0.60 17.64
C ASP A 41 -19.73 0.82 18.70
N VAL A 42 -19.28 -0.24 19.35
CA VAL A 42 -18.26 -0.18 20.39
C VAL A 42 -16.90 0.13 19.75
N LYS A 43 -16.43 1.36 19.94
CA LYS A 43 -15.12 1.80 19.46
C LYS A 43 -14.06 1.47 20.50
N VAL A 44 -13.16 0.57 20.15
CA VAL A 44 -11.98 0.21 20.97
C VAL A 44 -10.71 0.69 20.25
N SER A 45 -9.79 1.33 20.99
CA SER A 45 -8.52 1.80 20.41
C SER A 45 -7.68 0.62 19.85
N PRO A 46 -6.89 0.81 18.79
CA PRO A 46 -6.00 -0.22 18.27
C PRO A 46 -5.01 -0.78 19.31
N GLN A 47 -4.54 0.05 20.25
CA GLN A 47 -3.65 -0.40 21.33
C GLN A 47 -4.34 -1.42 22.26
N TRP A 48 -5.61 -1.18 22.57
CA TRP A 48 -6.44 -2.10 23.35
C TRP A 48 -6.70 -3.40 22.58
N HIS A 49 -6.90 -3.33 21.26
CA HIS A 49 -7.00 -4.51 20.41
C HIS A 49 -5.73 -5.37 20.42
N GLN A 50 -4.55 -4.74 20.36
CA GLN A 50 -3.26 -5.46 20.43
C GLN A 50 -3.13 -6.21 21.76
N TRP A 51 -3.51 -5.56 22.87
CA TRP A 51 -3.52 -6.21 24.17
C TRP A 51 -4.54 -7.36 24.23
N LEU A 52 -5.79 -7.16 23.78
CA LEU A 52 -6.78 -8.25 23.71
C LEU A 52 -6.33 -9.44 22.86
N ARG A 53 -5.50 -9.18 21.83
CA ARG A 53 -4.93 -10.19 20.92
C ARG A 53 -3.58 -10.77 21.36
N TYR A 54 -3.12 -10.48 22.58
CA TYR A 54 -1.84 -10.97 23.13
C TYR A 54 -0.61 -10.56 22.30
N VAL A 55 -0.73 -9.52 21.47
CA VAL A 55 0.41 -8.96 20.74
C VAL A 55 1.28 -8.14 21.70
N ARG A 56 0.64 -7.49 22.66
CA ARG A 56 1.30 -6.70 23.70
C ARG A 56 1.15 -7.40 25.06
N PRO A 57 2.23 -7.57 25.84
CA PRO A 57 2.14 -8.16 27.17
C PRO A 57 1.35 -7.23 28.12
N ASP A 58 1.79 -5.98 28.20
CA ASP A 58 1.22 -4.98 29.09
C ASP A 58 0.05 -4.24 28.43
N PRO A 59 -1.02 -3.98 29.16
CA PRO A 59 -2.13 -3.14 28.68
C PRO A 59 -1.72 -1.66 28.54
N PRO A 60 -2.37 -0.90 27.63
CA PRO A 60 -2.04 0.50 27.40
C PRO A 60 -2.32 1.36 28.64
N SER A 61 -1.38 2.27 28.92
CA SER A 61 -1.48 3.21 30.05
C SER A 61 -2.38 4.41 29.69
N VAL A 62 -2.89 5.12 30.70
CA VAL A 62 -3.71 6.32 30.48
C VAL A 62 -2.90 7.42 29.75
N ALA A 63 -1.63 7.58 30.09
CA ALA A 63 -0.75 8.54 29.43
C ALA A 63 -0.56 8.20 27.94
N GLU A 64 -0.34 6.92 27.59
CA GLU A 64 -0.28 6.48 26.19
C GLU A 64 -1.56 6.78 25.43
N GLN A 65 -2.72 6.58 26.06
CA GLN A 65 -4.02 6.90 25.44
C GLN A 65 -4.17 8.40 25.17
N GLN A 66 -3.73 9.26 26.09
CA GLN A 66 -3.74 10.72 25.92
C GLN A 66 -2.77 11.15 24.81
N HIS A 67 -1.56 10.60 24.77
CA HIS A 67 -0.60 10.89 23.71
C HIS A 67 -1.12 10.49 22.32
N GLU A 68 -1.88 9.41 22.21
CA GLU A 68 -2.50 9.02 20.93
C GLU A 68 -3.53 10.04 20.46
N LEU A 69 -4.32 10.63 21.35
CA LEU A 69 -5.24 11.71 20.99
C LEU A 69 -4.49 12.95 20.49
N LEU A 70 -3.46 13.37 21.22
CA LEU A 70 -2.61 14.49 20.81
C LEU A 70 -1.94 14.24 19.45
N ARG A 71 -1.44 13.02 19.22
CA ARG A 71 -0.87 12.62 17.93
C ARG A 71 -1.89 12.73 16.80
N GLN A 72 -3.13 12.29 17.01
CA GLN A 72 -4.19 12.38 16.01
C GLN A 72 -4.52 13.83 15.65
N GLU A 73 -4.56 14.72 16.63
CA GLU A 73 -4.76 16.15 16.42
C GLU A 73 -3.61 16.77 15.62
N GLN A 74 -2.37 16.48 16.01
CA GLN A 74 -1.18 16.96 15.33
C GLN A 74 -1.14 16.50 13.86
N ILE A 75 -1.46 15.24 13.58
CA ILE A 75 -1.47 14.71 12.22
C ILE A 75 -2.53 15.40 11.36
N LYS A 76 -3.73 15.64 11.90
CA LYS A 76 -4.78 16.38 11.17
C LYS A 76 -4.33 17.80 10.83
N HIS A 77 -3.65 18.47 11.77
CA HIS A 77 -3.11 19.79 11.54
C HIS A 77 -2.02 19.78 10.46
N LEU A 78 -1.06 18.86 10.55
CA LEU A 78 0.03 18.73 9.57
C LEU A 78 -0.48 18.34 8.18
N ALA A 79 -1.50 17.48 8.09
CA ALA A 79 -2.14 17.10 6.84
C ALA A 79 -2.76 18.32 6.15
N ARG A 80 -3.47 19.17 6.89
CA ARG A 80 -4.03 20.43 6.35
C ARG A 80 -2.95 21.33 5.77
N LEU A 81 -1.86 21.56 6.52
CA LEU A 81 -0.75 22.38 6.03
C LEU A 81 -0.08 21.78 4.79
N ALA A 82 -0.02 20.44 4.69
CA ALA A 82 0.50 19.76 3.51
C ALA A 82 -0.43 19.95 2.31
N ASP A 83 -1.74 19.87 2.50
CA ASP A 83 -2.74 20.11 1.45
C ASP A 83 -2.69 21.55 0.96
N GLU A 84 -2.57 22.53 1.85
CA GLU A 84 -2.38 23.95 1.48
C GLU A 84 -1.10 24.15 0.67
N ARG A 85 0.00 23.54 1.09
CA ARG A 85 1.27 23.56 0.36
C ARG A 85 1.16 22.86 -0.99
N TRP A 86 0.35 21.82 -1.11
CA TRP A 86 0.13 21.11 -2.36
C TRP A 86 -0.75 21.92 -3.31
N ALA A 87 -1.84 22.51 -2.83
CA ALA A 87 -2.74 23.38 -3.59
C ALA A 87 -2.04 24.66 -4.07
N SER A 88 -1.12 25.21 -3.27
CA SER A 88 -0.37 26.42 -3.62
C SER A 88 0.73 26.19 -4.66
N LYS A 89 1.14 24.94 -4.90
CA LYS A 89 2.07 24.63 -6.00
C LYS A 89 1.29 24.74 -7.31
N PRO A 90 1.70 25.61 -8.25
CA PRO A 90 1.00 25.74 -9.52
C PRO A 90 0.96 24.36 -10.20
N SER A 91 -0.24 23.87 -10.47
CA SER A 91 -0.44 22.61 -11.16
C SER A 91 0.26 22.68 -12.50
N TYR A 92 1.19 21.78 -12.75
CA TYR A 92 1.93 21.70 -14.02
C TYR A 92 0.98 21.54 -15.22
N LEU A 93 -0.21 20.97 -14.99
CA LEU A 93 -1.24 20.76 -16.00
C LEU A 93 -2.09 22.00 -16.32
N ASP A 94 -2.13 22.98 -15.42
CA ASP A 94 -2.94 24.21 -15.59
C ASP A 94 -2.09 25.39 -16.07
N ARG A 95 -0.93 25.09 -16.67
CA ARG A 95 -0.19 26.11 -17.41
C ARG A 95 -1.08 26.55 -18.58
N PRO A 96 -1.41 27.85 -18.70
CA PRO A 96 -1.96 28.33 -19.95
C PRO A 96 -1.03 27.89 -21.07
N GLN A 97 -1.61 27.54 -22.21
CA GLN A 97 -0.92 27.14 -23.42
C GLN A 97 -0.09 28.32 -23.96
N GLU A 98 0.90 28.77 -23.19
CA GLU A 98 2.01 29.57 -23.67
C GLU A 98 2.80 28.62 -24.56
N GLN A 99 2.40 28.67 -25.84
CA GLN A 99 3.18 28.32 -27.02
C GLN A 99 4.44 27.53 -26.66
N GLN A 100 4.25 26.23 -26.39
CA GLN A 100 5.35 25.29 -26.54
C GLN A 100 5.86 25.53 -27.96
N PRO A 101 7.12 26.00 -28.16
CA PRO A 101 7.67 26.06 -29.51
C PRO A 101 7.54 24.64 -30.05
N GLY A 102 6.73 24.50 -31.11
CA GLY A 102 6.45 23.20 -31.69
C GLY A 102 7.77 22.45 -31.96
N PRO A 103 7.79 21.11 -31.85
CA PRO A 103 8.99 20.36 -32.16
C PRO A 103 9.54 20.78 -33.52
N ALA A 104 10.79 21.26 -33.55
CA ALA A 104 11.47 21.81 -34.72
C ALA A 104 11.90 20.72 -35.73
N ILE A 105 10.98 19.81 -36.05
CA ILE A 105 11.18 18.75 -37.04
C ILE A 105 9.98 18.82 -37.99
N GLU A 106 9.96 19.83 -38.85
CA GLU A 106 9.21 19.77 -40.10
C GLU A 106 9.97 18.84 -41.05
N SER A 107 9.64 17.55 -41.03
CA SER A 107 10.03 16.65 -42.10
C SER A 107 9.16 16.94 -43.33
N GLN A 108 9.75 17.62 -44.31
CA GLN A 108 9.21 17.77 -45.67
C GLN A 108 9.19 16.40 -46.36
N THR A 109 8.18 15.57 -46.09
CA THR A 109 7.91 14.36 -46.89
C THR A 109 6.41 14.21 -47.08
N PRO A 110 5.91 14.10 -48.33
CA PRO A 110 4.48 14.00 -48.59
C PRO A 110 3.92 12.71 -47.99
N ALA A 111 2.83 12.86 -47.24
CA ALA A 111 2.12 11.79 -46.57
C ALA A 111 1.45 10.85 -47.58
N TYR A 112 1.92 9.60 -47.66
CA TYR A 112 1.21 8.50 -48.31
C TYR A 112 0.59 7.56 -47.27
N HIS A 113 -0.28 8.06 -46.39
CA HIS A 113 -1.15 7.19 -45.60
C HIS A 113 -2.50 7.87 -45.36
N THR A 114 -3.39 7.79 -46.35
CA THR A 114 -4.84 7.90 -46.11
C THR A 114 -5.29 6.61 -45.41
N GLY A 115 -5.26 6.59 -44.09
CA GLY A 115 -5.99 5.63 -43.28
C GLY A 115 -7.44 6.09 -43.08
N PRO A 116 -8.43 5.17 -43.05
CA PRO A 116 -9.84 5.56 -42.93
C PRO A 116 -10.13 6.15 -41.54
N LYS A 117 -10.93 7.23 -41.52
CA LYS A 117 -11.41 7.88 -40.29
C LYS A 117 -12.17 6.88 -39.41
N PRO A 118 -11.93 6.80 -38.09
CA PRO A 118 -12.81 6.06 -37.21
C PRO A 118 -14.06 6.91 -36.93
N THR A 119 -15.22 6.42 -37.38
CA THR A 119 -16.52 6.87 -36.87
C THR A 119 -16.63 6.43 -35.42
N ALA A 120 -16.96 7.38 -34.56
CA ALA A 120 -17.25 7.15 -33.16
C ALA A 120 -18.58 6.42 -33.04
N GLU A 121 -18.58 5.07 -32.97
CA GLU A 121 -19.56 4.23 -32.25
C GLU A 121 -19.03 2.79 -32.24
N GLN A 122 -18.54 2.32 -31.09
CA GLN A 122 -18.60 0.93 -30.58
C GLN A 122 -17.57 0.74 -29.46
N ALA A 123 -17.97 1.17 -28.26
CA ALA A 123 -17.39 0.69 -27.02
C ALA A 123 -17.78 -0.79 -26.85
N GLY A 124 -16.81 -1.68 -26.96
CA GLY A 124 -16.98 -3.11 -26.72
C GLY A 124 -15.65 -3.79 -26.50
N VAL A 125 -15.23 -3.88 -25.23
CA VAL A 125 -14.01 -4.57 -24.79
C VAL A 125 -14.05 -6.02 -25.27
N ARG A 126 -13.13 -6.40 -26.16
CA ARG A 126 -12.91 -7.80 -26.55
C ARG A 126 -11.61 -8.30 -25.93
N SER A 127 -11.74 -9.28 -25.04
CA SER A 127 -10.64 -9.99 -24.40
C SER A 127 -9.75 -10.67 -25.45
N ALA A 128 -8.45 -10.37 -25.42
CA ALA A 128 -7.43 -11.01 -26.24
C ALA A 128 -7.00 -12.33 -25.58
N ILE A 129 -7.69 -13.42 -25.92
CA ILE A 129 -7.13 -14.79 -25.84
C ILE A 129 -7.57 -15.50 -27.11
N GLY A 130 -6.61 -15.67 -28.02
CA GLY A 130 -6.76 -16.49 -29.22
C GLY A 130 -6.62 -17.97 -28.86
N SER A 131 -7.37 -18.83 -29.54
CA SER A 131 -7.37 -20.28 -29.34
C SER A 131 -6.08 -20.94 -29.84
N GLU A 132 -5.69 -22.01 -29.15
CA GLU A 132 -4.46 -22.80 -29.31
C GLU A 132 -4.23 -23.37 -30.74
N SER A 133 -5.27 -23.45 -31.55
CA SER A 133 -5.21 -23.98 -32.93
C SER A 133 -4.59 -23.05 -33.98
N GLU A 134 -4.32 -21.78 -33.66
CA GLU A 134 -3.76 -20.81 -34.62
C GLU A 134 -2.23 -20.64 -34.50
N LEU A 135 -1.61 -21.20 -33.45
CA LEU A 135 -0.19 -21.05 -33.14
C LEU A 135 0.72 -22.10 -33.80
N GLU A 136 0.20 -23.22 -34.30
CA GLU A 136 1.03 -24.32 -34.84
C GLU A 136 1.39 -24.18 -36.34
N ALA A 137 0.72 -23.29 -37.09
CA ALA A 137 0.92 -23.19 -38.54
C ALA A 137 2.11 -22.31 -38.98
N GLN A 138 2.84 -21.68 -38.06
CA GLN A 138 3.96 -20.75 -38.38
C GLN A 138 5.35 -21.26 -37.98
N GLY A 139 5.51 -22.55 -37.65
CA GLY A 139 6.74 -23.10 -37.08
C GLY A 139 7.87 -23.48 -38.05
N GLN A 140 7.72 -23.38 -39.36
CA GLN A 140 8.71 -23.94 -40.29
C GLN A 140 9.01 -23.01 -41.47
N ASN A 141 9.90 -22.04 -41.26
CA ASN A 141 10.92 -21.58 -42.21
C ASN A 141 11.40 -20.18 -41.80
N LYS A 142 12.65 -20.09 -41.31
CA LYS A 142 13.60 -19.06 -41.77
C LYS A 142 14.99 -19.29 -41.17
N THR A 143 15.91 -19.54 -42.09
CA THR A 143 17.35 -19.61 -41.94
C THR A 143 17.97 -18.25 -41.57
N LYS A 144 19.09 -18.36 -40.86
CA LYS A 144 19.94 -17.33 -40.27
C LYS A 144 20.25 -16.13 -41.19
N LYS A 145 20.03 -14.91 -40.69
CA LYS A 145 20.83 -13.72 -41.02
C LYS A 145 21.17 -12.98 -39.73
N THR A 146 22.44 -13.06 -39.33
CA THR A 146 23.08 -12.21 -38.33
C THR A 146 22.99 -10.75 -38.75
N LYS A 147 22.13 -9.98 -38.09
CA LYS A 147 22.23 -8.53 -38.04
C LYS A 147 22.64 -8.17 -36.61
N THR A 148 23.81 -7.57 -36.47
CA THR A 148 24.21 -6.88 -35.25
C THR A 148 23.09 -5.92 -34.84
N ASN A 149 22.59 -6.09 -33.62
CA ASN A 149 21.43 -5.37 -33.13
C ASN A 149 21.88 -4.00 -32.57
N PRO A 150 21.38 -2.86 -33.09
CA PRO A 150 21.80 -1.52 -32.64
C PRO A 150 21.32 -1.15 -31.22
N TRP A 151 20.60 -2.05 -30.56
CA TRP A 151 20.07 -1.92 -29.20
C TRP A 151 20.83 -2.72 -28.15
N GLN A 152 21.98 -3.30 -28.50
CA GLN A 152 22.86 -3.95 -27.55
C GLN A 152 23.62 -2.88 -26.74
N ARG A 153 22.90 -2.18 -25.87
CA ARG A 153 23.47 -1.43 -24.75
C ARG A 153 23.61 -2.42 -23.60
N GLU A 154 24.73 -2.40 -22.88
CA GLU A 154 24.83 -3.15 -21.64
C GLU A 154 23.68 -2.71 -20.72
N ALA A 155 22.73 -3.61 -20.50
CA ALA A 155 21.64 -3.39 -19.58
C ALA A 155 22.25 -3.37 -18.18
N GLY A 156 22.45 -2.16 -17.66
CA GLY A 156 23.00 -1.89 -16.35
C GLY A 156 22.29 -0.67 -15.77
N THR A 157 21.18 -0.89 -15.07
CA THR A 157 20.52 0.19 -14.32
C THR A 157 21.47 0.68 -13.21
N PRO A 158 21.63 2.01 -12.95
CA PRO A 158 22.45 2.50 -11.84
C PRO A 158 21.92 1.97 -10.49
N GLY A 159 22.44 0.82 -10.04
CA GLY A 159 21.92 0.10 -8.87
C GLY A 159 21.93 -1.43 -8.99
N GLU A 160 22.13 -2.02 -10.17
CA GLU A 160 22.13 -3.49 -10.32
C GLU A 160 23.26 -4.20 -9.57
N LYS A 161 24.36 -3.50 -9.28
CA LYS A 161 25.45 -4.02 -8.44
C LYS A 161 25.20 -3.83 -6.94
N TRP A 162 24.12 -3.13 -6.56
CA TRP A 162 23.78 -2.92 -5.17
C TRP A 162 22.96 -4.10 -4.64
N GLN A 163 23.62 -4.99 -3.90
CA GLN A 163 22.96 -6.01 -3.09
C GLN A 163 23.19 -5.64 -1.62
N PRO A 164 22.14 -5.59 -0.78
CA PRO A 164 22.34 -5.39 0.65
C PRO A 164 23.07 -6.59 1.25
N GLU A 165 23.95 -6.35 2.22
CA GLU A 165 24.54 -7.45 3.00
C GLU A 165 23.43 -8.28 3.66
N ALA A 166 23.57 -9.60 3.62
CA ALA A 166 22.64 -10.51 4.26
C ALA A 166 22.66 -10.27 5.78
N TRP A 167 21.51 -9.89 6.35
CA TRP A 167 21.35 -9.73 7.80
C TRP A 167 21.65 -11.07 8.48
N THR A 168 22.81 -11.16 9.13
CA THR A 168 23.21 -12.33 9.92
C THR A 168 23.02 -12.01 11.40
N PRO A 169 21.96 -12.52 12.06
CA PRO A 169 21.82 -12.32 13.50
C PRO A 169 22.96 -13.07 14.20
N SER A 170 23.84 -12.33 14.88
CA SER A 170 24.87 -12.92 15.73
C SER A 170 24.18 -13.72 16.85
N ALA A 171 24.36 -15.04 16.83
CA ALA A 171 23.83 -15.90 17.87
C ALA A 171 24.57 -15.60 19.19
N VAL A 172 23.86 -14.99 20.14
CA VAL A 172 24.38 -14.72 21.49
C VAL A 172 24.67 -16.07 22.18
N LYS A 173 25.95 -16.33 22.47
CA LYS A 173 26.39 -17.48 23.26
C LYS A 173 25.91 -17.29 24.70
N ARG A 174 24.86 -18.02 25.10
CA ARG A 174 24.47 -18.14 26.51
C ARG A 174 25.60 -18.86 27.25
N GLN A 175 26.17 -18.17 28.25
CA GLN A 175 27.01 -18.74 29.29
C GLN A 175 26.14 -19.05 30.50
#